data_AF-A0A7J6QCY7-F1
#
_entry.id   AF-A0A7J6QCY7-F1
#
_cell.length_a   1.000
_cell.length_b   1.000
_cell.length_c   1.000
_cell.angle_alpha   90.00
_cell.angle_beta   90.00
_cell.angle_gamma   90.00
#
_symmetry.space_group_name_H-M   'P 1'
#
loop_
_entity.id
_entity.type
_entity.pdbx_description
1 polymer ?
#
loop_
_entity_poly.entity_id
_entity_poly.type
_entity_poly.pdbx_seq_one_letter_code
_entity_poly.pdbx_strand_id
1 'polypeptide(L)'
;VIWDQNGRKWQCNMCGYVGDTPQTYYCHLDDTMRRADRYERPELVNGTVDFIAPAEYMVRPPQPPVFMFLLESTYQAVASGALATAAAAIKDLVEGQSFPGGERALVGIMTYDSS
;
A
#
# COMPACT_ATOMS: atom_id res chain seq x y z
N VAL A 1 -10.24 19.55 -10.78
CA VAL A 1 -9.26 20.65 -10.86
C VAL A 1 -9.44 21.40 -12.17
N ILE A 2 -9.27 22.73 -12.17
CA ILE A 2 -9.21 23.57 -13.37
C ILE A 2 -7.80 24.17 -13.44
N TRP A 3 -7.19 24.19 -14.62
CA TRP A 3 -5.88 24.79 -14.84
C TRP A 3 -6.01 26.11 -15.60
N ASP A 4 -5.21 27.10 -15.24
CA ASP A 4 -5.21 28.45 -15.83
C ASP A 4 -3.77 28.95 -16.06
N GLN A 5 -3.61 30.08 -16.77
CA GLN A 5 -2.34 30.71 -17.08
C GLN A 5 -1.37 29.74 -17.76
N ASN A 6 -1.87 29.03 -18.77
CA ASN A 6 -1.16 27.97 -19.50
C ASN A 6 -0.60 26.87 -18.56
N GLY A 7 -1.36 26.50 -17.51
CA GLY A 7 -0.99 25.45 -16.57
C GLY A 7 -0.13 25.92 -15.39
N ARG A 8 0.16 27.23 -15.28
CA ARG A 8 0.92 27.80 -14.15
C ARG A 8 0.12 27.95 -12.87
N LYS A 9 -1.22 27.94 -12.96
CA LYS A 9 -2.11 27.98 -11.81
C LYS A 9 -3.14 26.87 -11.88
N TRP A 10 -3.62 26.47 -10.70
CA TRP A 10 -4.70 25.51 -10.57
C TRP A 10 -5.73 25.99 -9.56
N GLN A 11 -6.98 25.62 -9.82
CA GLN A 11 -8.11 25.85 -8.94
C GLN A 11 -8.65 24.52 -8.39
N CYS A 12 -8.75 24.43 -7.06
CA CYS A 12 -9.30 23.29 -6.37
C CYS A 12 -10.80 23.14 -6.68
N ASN A 13 -11.23 21.94 -7.12
CA ASN A 13 -12.64 21.65 -7.35
C ASN A 13 -13.44 21.34 -6.07
N MET A 14 -12.79 21.26 -4.91
CA MET A 14 -13.46 21.03 -3.63
C MET A 14 -13.75 22.34 -2.88
N CYS A 15 -12.78 23.26 -2.82
CA CYS A 15 -12.89 24.50 -2.05
C CYS A 15 -12.71 25.80 -2.85
N GLY A 16 -12.37 25.72 -4.15
CA GLY A 16 -12.17 26.89 -4.99
C GLY A 16 -10.86 27.65 -4.79
N TYR A 17 -9.99 27.22 -3.87
CA TYR A 17 -8.65 27.80 -3.69
C TYR A 17 -7.85 27.80 -5.00
N VAL A 18 -7.14 28.89 -5.28
CA VAL A 18 -6.25 29.04 -6.44
C VAL A 18 -4.81 29.06 -5.95
N GLY A 19 -4.01 28.12 -6.43
CA GLY A 19 -2.59 28.00 -6.11
C GLY A 19 -1.70 28.00 -7.35
N ASP A 20 -0.40 28.21 -7.12
CA ASP A 20 0.62 28.07 -8.16
C ASP A 20 0.94 26.59 -8.39
N THR A 21 1.22 26.24 -9.65
CA THR A 21 1.64 24.88 -10.04
C THR A 21 3.11 24.68 -9.69
N PRO A 22 3.48 23.63 -8.92
CA PRO A 22 4.88 23.31 -8.68
C PRO A 22 5.64 23.12 -9.99
N GLN A 23 6.85 23.65 -10.08
CA GLN A 23 7.65 23.62 -11.31
C GLN A 23 7.90 22.18 -11.82
N THR A 24 8.05 21.22 -10.91
CA THR A 24 8.22 19.78 -11.23
C THR A 24 6.95 19.12 -11.75
N TYR A 25 5.79 19.74 -11.55
CA TYR A 25 4.47 19.23 -11.95
C TYR A 25 3.87 20.01 -13.14
N TYR A 26 4.51 21.11 -13.55
CA TYR A 26 4.03 21.99 -14.61
C TYR A 26 3.97 21.28 -15.97
N CYS A 27 2.86 21.47 -16.66
CA CYS A 27 2.71 21.19 -18.09
C CYS A 27 1.76 22.22 -18.70
N HIS A 28 1.97 22.52 -19.98
CA HIS A 28 1.16 23.50 -20.72
C HIS A 28 -0.26 22.98 -20.99
N LEU A 29 -1.16 23.89 -21.32
CA LEU A 29 -2.50 23.53 -21.78
C LEU A 29 -2.49 23.25 -23.29
N ASP A 30 -3.32 22.31 -23.72
CA ASP A 30 -3.65 22.06 -25.12
C ASP A 30 -4.69 23.07 -25.64
N ASP A 31 -5.02 22.95 -26.93
CA ASP A 31 -6.01 23.81 -27.61
C ASP A 31 -7.42 23.71 -26.99
N THR A 32 -7.68 22.69 -26.17
CA THR A 32 -8.94 22.49 -25.44
C THR A 32 -8.91 23.03 -24.02
N MET A 33 -7.88 23.81 -23.66
CA MET A 33 -7.64 24.36 -22.32
C MET A 33 -7.50 23.28 -21.25
N ARG A 34 -7.05 22.08 -21.62
CA ARG A 34 -6.75 20.99 -20.70
C ARG A 34 -5.26 20.74 -20.66
N ARG A 35 -4.77 20.14 -19.58
CA ARG A 35 -3.33 19.85 -19.47
C ARG A 35 -2.92 18.84 -20.54
N ALA A 36 -1.86 19.13 -21.29
CA ALA A 36 -1.45 18.35 -22.46
C ALA A 36 -1.05 16.91 -22.11
N ASP A 37 -0.39 16.69 -20.97
CA ASP A 37 0.04 15.37 -20.48
C ASP A 37 -1.02 14.65 -19.63
N ARG A 38 -2.29 15.09 -19.66
CA ARG A 38 -3.32 14.54 -18.75
C ARG A 38 -3.51 13.03 -18.86
N TYR A 39 -3.36 12.46 -20.06
CA TYR A 39 -3.54 11.03 -20.30
C TYR A 39 -2.29 10.20 -19.97
N GLU A 40 -1.15 10.87 -19.78
CA GLU A 40 0.09 10.24 -19.31
C GLU A 40 0.12 10.15 -17.77
N ARG A 41 -0.86 10.76 -17.11
CA ARG A 41 -0.90 10.99 -15.66
C ARG A 41 -2.15 10.36 -15.04
N PRO A 42 -2.04 9.18 -14.39
CA PRO A 42 -3.22 8.48 -13.88
C PRO A 42 -4.01 9.34 -12.89
N GLU A 43 -3.36 10.20 -12.11
CA GLU A 43 -4.02 11.07 -11.14
C GLU A 43 -4.92 12.16 -11.74
N LEU A 44 -4.84 12.37 -13.05
CA LEU A 44 -5.67 13.34 -13.78
C LEU A 44 -6.83 12.71 -14.55
N VAL A 45 -6.86 11.39 -14.70
CA VAL A 45 -7.86 10.67 -15.51
C VAL A 45 -8.61 9.60 -14.75
N ASN A 46 -8.04 9.08 -13.65
CA ASN A 46 -8.65 8.02 -12.84
C ASN A 46 -9.24 8.59 -11.54
N GLY A 47 -10.34 8.00 -11.08
CA GLY A 47 -10.93 8.32 -9.78
C GLY A 47 -10.16 7.73 -8.58
N THR A 48 -9.32 6.73 -8.83
CA THR A 48 -8.50 6.05 -7.83
C THR A 48 -7.09 5.87 -8.37
N VAL A 49 -6.10 6.24 -7.58
CA VAL A 49 -4.67 6.10 -7.87
C VAL A 49 -3.88 5.88 -6.59
N ASP A 50 -2.70 5.29 -6.72
CA ASP A 50 -1.73 5.15 -5.63
C ASP A 50 -0.57 6.12 -5.83
N PHE A 51 -0.18 6.80 -4.75
CA PHE A 51 0.99 7.67 -4.72
C PHE A 51 2.09 7.06 -3.86
N ILE A 52 3.35 7.28 -4.26
CA ILE A 52 4.49 7.02 -3.39
C ILE A 52 4.52 8.13 -2.33
N ALA A 53 4.25 7.76 -1.08
CA ALA A 53 4.28 8.70 0.02
C ALA A 53 5.72 9.20 0.28
N PRO A 54 5.96 10.52 0.29
CA PRO A 54 7.27 11.08 0.60
C PRO A 54 7.62 10.96 2.10
N ALA A 55 8.88 11.25 2.43
CA ALA A 55 9.41 11.06 3.78
C ALA A 55 8.71 11.89 4.88
N GLU A 56 8.10 13.02 4.52
CA GLU A 56 7.27 13.83 5.41
C GLU A 56 6.04 13.09 5.96
N TYR A 57 5.58 12.01 5.31
CA TYR A 57 4.52 11.14 5.80
C TYR A 57 5.04 10.00 6.71
N MET A 58 6.35 9.96 7.02
CA MET A 58 6.97 8.90 7.80
C MET A 58 7.52 9.42 9.13
N VAL A 59 6.97 8.96 10.25
CA VAL A 59 7.55 9.19 11.59
C VAL A 59 8.76 8.28 11.83
N ARG A 60 8.74 7.07 11.23
CA ARG A 60 9.82 6.10 11.23
C ARG A 60 9.83 5.35 9.90
N PRO A 61 10.96 4.73 9.49
CA PRO A 61 10.98 3.88 8.31
C PRO A 61 9.92 2.76 8.38
N PRO A 62 9.34 2.34 7.24
CA PRO A 62 8.37 1.24 7.20
C PRO A 62 8.95 -0.03 7.81
N GLN A 63 8.36 -0.45 8.92
CA GLN A 63 8.79 -1.65 9.64
C GLN A 63 8.54 -2.90 8.80
N PRO A 64 9.36 -3.95 8.95
CA PRO A 64 9.07 -5.24 8.34
C PRO A 64 7.70 -5.76 8.78
N PRO A 65 6.91 -6.37 7.89
CA PRO A 65 5.70 -7.07 8.30
C PRO A 65 6.07 -8.27 9.17
N VAL A 66 5.29 -8.48 10.24
CA VAL A 66 5.51 -9.58 11.18
C VAL A 66 4.26 -10.46 11.19
N PHE A 67 4.45 -11.74 10.90
CA PHE A 67 3.39 -12.75 10.94
C PHE A 67 3.60 -13.63 12.18
N MET A 68 2.62 -13.65 13.06
CA MET A 68 2.64 -14.46 14.27
C MET A 68 1.59 -15.57 14.16
N PHE A 69 2.03 -16.82 14.08
CA PHE A 69 1.14 -17.98 14.08
C PHE A 69 0.94 -18.48 15.50
N LEU A 70 -0.31 -18.49 15.95
CA LEU A 70 -0.73 -19.05 17.23
C LEU A 70 -1.39 -20.40 16.98
N LEU A 71 -0.73 -21.47 17.42
CA LEU A 71 -1.14 -22.84 17.17
C LEU A 71 -1.74 -23.45 18.44
N GLU A 72 -2.99 -23.87 18.37
CA GLU A 72 -3.62 -24.56 19.48
C GLU A 72 -3.03 -25.98 19.63
N SER A 73 -2.50 -26.29 20.82
CA SER A 73 -1.89 -27.58 21.15
C SER A 73 -2.74 -28.42 22.11
N THR A 74 -4.05 -28.13 22.20
CA THR A 74 -4.99 -28.93 23.00
C THR A 74 -5.14 -30.35 22.47
N TYR A 75 -5.61 -31.26 23.33
CA TYR A 75 -5.89 -32.64 22.92
C TYR A 75 -6.85 -32.69 21.72
N GLN A 76 -7.88 -31.84 21.68
CA GLN A 76 -8.83 -31.78 20.57
C GLN A 76 -8.15 -31.38 19.26
N ALA A 77 -7.26 -30.37 19.28
CA ALA A 77 -6.54 -29.90 18.10
C ALA A 77 -5.57 -30.97 17.55
N VAL A 78 -4.94 -31.76 18.43
CA VAL A 78 -4.10 -32.89 18.05
C VAL A 78 -4.94 -34.05 17.51
N ALA A 79 -5.99 -34.45 18.23
CA ALA A 79 -6.82 -35.61 17.87
C ALA A 79 -7.57 -35.42 16.55
N SER A 80 -7.98 -34.19 16.23
CA SER A 80 -8.60 -33.83 14.95
C SER A 80 -7.61 -33.72 13.79
N GLY A 81 -6.30 -33.69 14.07
CA GLY A 81 -5.25 -33.45 13.08
C GLY A 81 -5.04 -31.97 12.70
N ALA A 82 -5.83 -31.05 13.25
CA ALA A 82 -5.77 -29.63 12.93
C ALA A 82 -4.39 -29.01 13.16
N LEU A 83 -3.74 -29.33 14.29
CA LEU A 83 -2.39 -28.85 14.58
C LEU A 83 -1.37 -29.30 13.53
N ALA A 84 -1.42 -30.58 13.14
CA ALA A 84 -0.50 -31.16 12.16
C ALA A 84 -0.70 -30.53 10.78
N THR A 85 -1.96 -30.35 10.35
CA THR A 85 -2.29 -29.69 9.08
C THR A 85 -1.86 -28.23 9.07
N ALA A 86 -2.10 -27.48 10.16
CA ALA A 86 -1.69 -26.08 10.27
C ALA A 86 -0.15 -25.95 10.22
N ALA A 87 0.57 -26.79 10.97
CA ALA A 87 2.04 -26.79 10.97
C ALA A 87 2.61 -27.11 9.58
N ALA A 88 2.03 -28.07 8.86
CA ALA A 88 2.44 -28.40 7.50
C ALA A 88 2.20 -27.22 6.53
N ALA A 89 1.04 -26.58 6.58
CA ALA A 89 0.74 -25.43 5.73
C ALA A 89 1.66 -24.23 6.01
N ILE A 90 1.99 -23.98 7.28
CA ILE A 90 2.93 -22.91 7.67
C ILE A 90 4.34 -23.24 7.16
N LYS A 91 4.78 -24.49 7.26
CA LYS A 91 6.08 -24.92 6.72
C LYS A 91 6.16 -24.64 5.22
N ASP A 92 5.13 -25.02 4.46
CA ASP A 92 5.10 -24.80 3.00
C ASP A 92 5.14 -23.30 2.65
N LEU A 93 4.43 -22.45 3.42
CA LEU A 93 4.47 -20.99 3.26
C LEU A 93 5.86 -20.40 3.52
N VAL A 94 6.54 -20.87 4.57
CA VAL A 94 7.89 -20.42 4.97
C VAL A 94 8.94 -20.86 3.96
N GLU A 95 8.93 -22.13 3.57
CA GLU A 95 9.87 -22.66 2.58
C GLU A 95 9.63 -22.05 1.19
N GLY A 96 8.37 -21.78 0.83
CA GLY A 96 7.99 -21.12 -0.42
C GLY A 96 8.19 -19.60 -0.42
N GLN A 97 8.68 -19.00 0.67
CA GLN A 97 8.87 -17.54 0.85
C GLN A 97 7.67 -16.69 0.38
N SER A 98 6.45 -17.21 0.53
CA SER A 98 5.24 -16.63 -0.06
C SER A 98 4.61 -15.53 0.81
N PHE A 99 5.38 -14.92 1.71
CA PHE A 99 4.89 -13.90 2.63
C PHE A 99 4.87 -12.51 1.98
N PRO A 100 3.78 -11.74 2.17
CA PRO A 100 3.79 -10.31 1.88
C PRO A 100 4.95 -9.62 2.61
N GLY A 101 5.78 -8.88 1.88
CA GLY A 101 7.02 -8.29 2.40
C GLY A 101 8.30 -9.03 2.02
N GLY A 102 8.19 -10.18 1.35
CA GLY A 102 9.33 -10.93 0.82
C GLY A 102 10.34 -11.25 1.92
N GLU A 103 11.63 -11.02 1.66
CA GLU A 103 12.73 -11.30 2.59
C GLU A 103 12.69 -10.49 3.89
N ARG A 104 11.93 -9.39 3.93
CA ARG A 104 11.76 -8.59 5.15
C ARG A 104 10.70 -9.16 6.10
N ALA A 105 9.87 -10.09 5.65
CA ALA A 105 8.83 -10.65 6.50
C ALA A 105 9.45 -11.44 7.66
N LEU A 106 9.04 -11.13 8.88
CA LEU A 106 9.43 -11.86 10.07
C LEU A 106 8.32 -12.82 10.45
N VAL A 107 8.68 -14.05 10.84
CA VAL A 107 7.73 -15.08 11.24
C VAL A 107 8.00 -15.51 12.67
N GLY A 108 6.97 -15.49 13.50
CA GLY A 108 6.97 -16.07 14.83
C GLY A 108 5.93 -17.18 14.93
N ILE A 109 6.22 -18.21 15.73
CA ILE A 109 5.31 -19.32 16.00
C ILE A 109 5.23 -19.48 17.52
N MET A 110 4.01 -19.63 18.02
CA MET A 110 3.72 -19.89 19.42
C MET A 110 2.61 -20.90 19.50
N THR A 111 2.74 -21.86 20.40
CA THR A 111 1.67 -22.81 20.72
C THR A 111 0.96 -22.36 21.99
N TYR A 112 -0.32 -22.71 22.13
CA TYR A 112 -1.08 -22.46 23.34
C TYR A 112 -2.06 -23.60 23.63
N ASP A 113 -2.32 -23.84 24.91
CA ASP A 113 -3.43 -24.68 25.36
C ASP A 113 -4.24 -23.96 26.47
N SER A 114 -4.06 -24.34 27.72
CA SER A 114 -4.45 -23.62 28.92
C SER A 114 -3.44 -22.56 29.38
N SER A 115 -2.25 -22.54 28.78
CA SER A 115 -1.20 -21.53 28.98
C SER A 115 -0.45 -21.22 27.71
#